data_AF-A0A963ECT3-F1
#
_entry.id   AF-A0A963ECT3-F1
#
_cell.length_a   1.000
_cell.length_b   1.000
_cell.length_c   1.000
_cell.angle_alpha   90.00
_cell.angle_beta   90.00
_cell.angle_gamma   90.00
#
_symmetry.space_group_name_H-M   'P 1'
#
loop_
_entity.id
_entity.type
_entity.pdbx_description
1 polymer ?
#
loop_
_entity_poly.entity_id
_entity_poly.type
_entity_poly.pdbx_seq_one_letter_code
_entity_poly.pdbx_strand_id
1 'polypeptide(L)' 'MDLAGSRGLKVIEDCAQAHGARYKGRPVGSLGHIAAFSFCQDKIMSTGGEGGMLVT' A
#
# COMPACT_ATOMS: atom_id res chain seq x y z
N MET A 1 -10.87 5.36 -7.64
CA MET A 1 -10.51 4.60 -8.86
C MET A 1 -11.04 5.27 -10.12
N ASP A 2 -12.24 5.85 -10.09
CA ASP A 2 -12.93 6.45 -11.24
C ASP A 2 -12.10 7.47 -12.05
N LEU A 3 -11.41 8.39 -11.37
CA LEU A 3 -10.55 9.38 -12.04
C LEU A 3 -9.39 8.74 -12.82
N ALA A 4 -8.73 7.75 -12.21
CA ALA A 4 -7.62 7.06 -12.85
C ALA A 4 -8.11 6.12 -13.96
N GLY A 5 -9.20 5.40 -13.71
CA GLY A 5 -9.83 4.49 -14.68
C GLY A 5 -10.30 5.20 -15.94
N SER A 6 -10.94 6.36 -15.82
CA SER A 6 -11.39 7.16 -16.98
C SER A 6 -10.24 7.69 -17.85
N ARG A 7 -9.01 7.70 -17.33
CA ARG A 7 -7.80 8.13 -18.04
C ARG A 7 -6.86 6.98 -18.41
N GLY A 8 -7.26 5.73 -18.17
CA GLY A 8 -6.41 4.56 -18.41
C GLY A 8 -5.15 4.52 -17.53
N LEU A 9 -5.14 5.23 -16.39
CA LEU A 9 -3.99 5.31 -15.51
C LEU A 9 -3.98 4.17 -14.48
N LYS A 10 -2.79 3.63 -14.21
CA LYS A 10 -2.57 2.72 -13.08
C LYS A 10 -2.48 3.51 -11.79
N VAL A 11 -2.84 2.85 -10.69
CA VAL A 11 -2.85 3.40 -9.34
C VAL A 11 -1.95 2.53 -8.49
N ILE A 12 -0.92 3.14 -7.91
CA ILE A 12 0.00 2.51 -6.98
C ILE A 12 -0.32 3.06 -5.60
N GLU A 13 -0.50 2.19 -4.62
CA GLU A 13 -0.62 2.61 -3.22
C GLU A 13 0.76 2.60 -2.56
N ASP A 14 1.16 3.73 -2.00
CA ASP A 14 2.24 3.77 -1.02
C ASP A 14 1.64 3.54 0.36
N CYS A 15 1.78 2.32 0.87
CA CYS A 15 1.28 1.89 2.17
C CYS A 15 2.40 1.82 3.23
N ALA A 16 3.55 2.45 2.99
CA ALA A 16 4.71 2.37 3.89
C ALA A 16 4.37 2.66 5.35
N GLN A 17 3.46 3.61 5.63
CA GLN A 17 3.06 3.98 6.98
C GLN A 17 1.64 3.53 7.37
N ALA A 18 1.02 2.63 6.60
CA ALA A 18 -0.40 2.32 6.74
C ALA A 18 -0.69 0.83 7.05
N HIS A 19 0.30 0.06 7.53
CA HIS A 19 0.11 -1.35 7.90
C HIS A 19 -1.11 -1.54 8.80
N GLY A 20 -2.01 -2.44 8.41
CA GLY A 20 -3.23 -2.75 9.15
C GLY A 20 -4.38 -1.74 9.01
N ALA A 21 -4.17 -0.59 8.34
CA ALA A 21 -5.22 0.39 8.13
C ALA A 21 -6.31 -0.11 7.15
N ARG A 22 -7.49 0.51 7.23
CA ARG A 22 -8.63 0.21 6.35
C ARG A 22 -9.24 1.49 5.80
N TYR A 23 -9.61 1.46 4.52
CA TYR A 23 -10.42 2.49 3.88
C TYR A 23 -11.76 1.89 3.46
N LYS A 24 -12.87 2.45 3.97
CA LYS A 24 -14.24 1.96 3.70
C LYS A 24 -14.38 0.44 3.89
N GLY A 25 -13.83 -0.07 5.00
CA GLY A 25 -13.84 -1.49 5.35
C GLY A 25 -12.81 -2.37 4.62
N ARG A 26 -12.22 -1.89 3.52
CA ARG A 26 -11.19 -2.62 2.76
C ARG A 26 -9.79 -2.35 3.32
N PRO A 27 -8.91 -3.36 3.42
CA PRO A 27 -7.53 -3.14 3.86
C PRO A 27 -6.77 -2.26 2.85
N VAL A 28 -5.90 -1.38 3.34
CA VAL A 28 -4.97 -0.67 2.45
C VAL A 28 -4.02 -1.67 1.79
N GLY A 29 -3.55 -1.32 0.60
CA GLY A 29 -2.78 -2.22 -0.26
C GLY A 29 -3.64 -3.16 -1.11
N SER A 30 -4.96 -2.97 -1.09
CA SER A 30 -5.92 -3.70 -1.93
C SER A 30 -6.87 -2.76 -2.71
N LEU A 31 -6.61 -1.46 -2.71
CA LEU A 31 -7.47 -0.43 -3.29
C LEU A 31 -7.09 -0.11 -4.74
N GLY A 32 -5.78 -0.11 -5.04
CA GLY A 32 -5.18 0.20 -6.33
C GLY A 32 -4.91 -1.03 -7.18
N HIS A 33 -3.92 -0.93 -8.06
CA HIS A 33 -3.46 -2.03 -8.91
C HIS A 33 -2.25 -2.76 -8.33
N ILE A 34 -1.46 -2.08 -7.51
CA ILE A 34 -0.32 -2.62 -6.78
C ILE A 34 -0.10 -1.72 -5.55
N ALA A 35 0.49 -2.27 -4.51
CA ALA A 35 0.86 -1.52 -3.32
C ALA A 35 2.24 -1.88 -2.81
N ALA A 36 2.91 -0.90 -2.21
CA ALA A 36 4.20 -1.05 -1.58
C ALA A 36 4.08 -0.85 -0.06
N PHE A 37 4.71 -1.74 0.70
CA PHE A 37 4.89 -1.64 2.13
C PHE A 37 6.38 -1.52 2.46
N SER A 38 6.70 -0.78 3.51
CA SER A 38 8.06 -0.62 4.04
C SER A 38 8.13 -1.24 5.41
N PHE A 39 9.18 -2.02 5.66
CA PHE A 39 9.44 -2.65 6.94
C PHE A 39 10.72 -2.11 7.61
N CYS A 40 11.11 -0.89 7.28
CA CYS A 40 12.17 -0.16 7.99
C CYS A 40 11.84 -0.04 9.49
N GLN A 41 12.86 0.14 10.32
CA GLN A 41 12.73 0.06 11.78
C GLN A 41 11.71 1.04 12.40
N ASP A 42 11.43 2.16 11.74
CA ASP A 42 10.48 3.18 12.19
C ASP A 42 9.02 2.89 11.80
N LYS A 43 8.75 1.82 11.04
CA LYS A 43 7.41 1.49 10.53
C LYS A 43 6.59 0.69 11.54
N ILE A 44 5.26 0.75 11.38
CA ILE A 44 4.29 0.04 12.24
C ILE A 44 4.59 -1.47 12.34
N MET A 45 5.08 -2.06 11.25
CA MET A 45 5.58 -3.43 11.19
C MET A 45 6.99 -3.38 10.61
N SER A 46 7.92 -4.14 11.20
CA SER A 46 9.31 -4.23 10.75
C SER A 46 9.78 -5.68 10.68
N THR A 47 10.75 -5.94 9.80
CA THR A 47 11.47 -7.22 9.68
C THR A 47 12.62 -7.36 10.69
N GLY A 48 12.83 -6.38 11.57
CA GLY A 48 14.00 -6.33 12.47
C GLY A 48 15.25 -5.69 11.82
N GLY A 49 15.06 -4.99 10.71
CA GLY A 49 16.09 -4.31 9.93
C GLY A 49 15.44 -3.47 8.82
N GLU A 50 15.95 -3.57 7.60
CA GLU A 50 15.32 -3.01 6.40
C GLU A 50 14.44 -4.05 5.70
N GLY A 51 13.44 -3.60 4.95
CA GLY A 51 12.61 -4.48 4.14
C GLY A 51 11.48 -3.77 3.41
N GLY A 52 10.90 -4.46 2.44
CA GLY A 52 9.70 -4.01 1.75
C GLY A 52 8.95 -5.16 1.10
N MET A 53 7.69 -4.91 0.74
CA MET A 53 6.85 -5.89 0.05
C MET A 53 5.99 -5.18 -0.99
N LEU A 54 5.84 -5.85 -2.13
CA LEU A 54 4.87 -5.49 -3.16
C LEU A 54 3.71 -6.48 -3.11
N VAL A 55 2.50 -5.98 -3.22
CA VAL A 55 1.27 -6.78 -3.34
C VAL A 55 0.44 -6.27 -4.51
N THR A 56 -0.29 -7.16 -5.18
CA THR A 56 -1.12 -6.88 -6.36
C THR A 56 -2.51 -7.47 -6.23
#